data_AF-A0A0R1Q1K6-F1
#
_entry.id   AF-A0A0R1Q1K6-F1
#
_cell.length_a   1.000
_cell.length_b   1.000
_cell.length_c   1.000
_cell.angle_alpha   90.00
_cell.angle_beta   90.00
_cell.angle_gamma   90.00
#
_symmetry.space_group_name_H-M   'P 1'
#
loop_
_entity.id
_entity.type
_entity.pdbx_description
1 polymer ?
#
loop_
_entity_poly.entity_id
_entity_poly.type
_entity_poly.pdbx_seq_one_letter_code
_entity_poly.pdbx_strand_id
1 'polypeptide(L)'
;MFAKYLSKKRVLRERRIKKKLEIKSAAVLYALNMAENEANKNDQNYYKGKLVLLKGLFVFTDQTFLLNALYLKIVESVRQQKRNSKYAMFFLFLKKLLSGTKKHLPLLKRCWKAVEVKNDQILKKTIFRKKNEIKKFKKNISSLKLESERLEKIWSNIERGMHNLEEYRCGKIDILNQTWIESLQALYLSLMIKKSMSKLDKTFVKSISWQKKLMQEVRNKNIMYWPSESIRVLVEQCLNNRQSVEDCEILSGQIDSEFFTRMWHAYLVGNCKENAQNKLALLMSMVEMRTLDGSIRQTQELVRHFRRLAPDDPFWNELAKTVQIAFPEGLALTSNQALAKKINQFRYVISAQQIQFIRDNYLQPCMKDGTALGSYLNRLDKKKYSLKESARLHQKHKIKTGQAPKGYVETNIKVVVNFHSEFILNGNDIFVNEIDMLKEPNENENGIVNGASFNYADSNDYRGRKSKKWNTKNSKHYKLDINIPKKLEPEFRTKVIKKYKAPSLTNYNLKNHPIYANNNQSAHHINKLAVLKFEKERVQQN
;
A
#
# COMPACT_ATOMS: atom_id res chain seq x y z
N MET A 1 -39.49 -15.23 19.61
CA MET A 1 -38.93 -13.94 19.12
C MET A 1 -37.42 -13.77 19.38
N PHE A 2 -36.93 -13.95 20.62
CA PHE A 2 -35.54 -13.59 21.03
C PHE A 2 -34.37 -13.95 20.09
N ALA A 3 -34.41 -15.06 19.36
CA ALA A 3 -33.31 -15.44 18.45
C ALA A 3 -33.25 -14.66 17.12
N LYS A 4 -34.36 -14.07 16.66
CA LYS A 4 -34.33 -13.14 15.49
C LYS A 4 -33.60 -11.83 15.84
N TYR A 5 -33.45 -11.52 17.12
CA TYR A 5 -32.90 -10.24 17.60
C TYR A 5 -31.38 -10.28 17.89
N LEU A 6 -30.81 -11.46 18.12
CA LEU A 6 -29.42 -11.62 18.59
C LEU A 6 -28.36 -11.76 17.48
N SER A 7 -28.73 -12.04 16.22
CA SER A 7 -27.74 -12.16 15.13
C SER A 7 -27.41 -10.80 14.49
N LYS A 8 -28.38 -10.13 13.84
CA LYS A 8 -28.11 -8.95 13.01
C LYS A 8 -27.50 -7.78 13.79
N LYS A 9 -27.99 -7.44 14.99
CA LYS A 9 -27.42 -6.37 15.82
C LYS A 9 -25.99 -6.70 16.30
N ARG A 10 -25.69 -7.97 16.62
CA ARG A 10 -24.36 -8.40 17.08
C ARG A 10 -23.33 -8.43 15.94
N VAL A 11 -23.71 -8.96 14.77
CA VAL A 11 -22.91 -8.88 13.54
C VAL A 11 -22.57 -7.43 13.18
N LEU A 12 -23.55 -6.53 13.26
CA LEU A 12 -23.33 -5.09 13.01
C LEU A 12 -22.39 -4.46 14.05
N ARG A 13 -22.50 -4.84 15.34
CA ARG A 13 -21.57 -4.39 16.39
C ARG A 13 -20.14 -4.87 16.12
N GLU A 14 -19.95 -6.15 15.81
CA GLU A 14 -18.63 -6.74 15.54
C GLU A 14 -17.99 -6.15 14.26
N ARG A 15 -18.77 -5.91 13.19
CA ARG A 15 -18.31 -5.17 12.00
C ARG A 15 -17.88 -3.74 12.33
N ARG A 16 -18.63 -3.03 13.18
CA ARG A 16 -18.24 -1.69 13.67
C ARG A 16 -16.97 -1.72 14.52
N ILE A 17 -16.77 -2.75 15.35
CA ILE A 17 -15.53 -2.92 16.13
C ILE A 17 -14.33 -3.16 15.22
N LYS A 18 -14.44 -4.06 14.22
CA LYS A 18 -13.37 -4.29 13.24
C LYS A 18 -12.97 -3.03 12.50
N LYS A 19 -13.94 -2.27 11.96
CA LYS A 19 -13.67 -0.97 11.32
C LYS A 19 -12.98 0.03 12.25
N LYS A 20 -13.31 0.04 13.55
CA LYS A 20 -12.58 0.86 14.55
C LYS A 20 -11.15 0.36 14.80
N LEU A 21 -10.91 -0.96 14.80
CA LEU A 21 -9.57 -1.53 14.94
C LEU A 21 -8.71 -1.29 13.70
N GLU A 22 -9.28 -1.36 12.50
CA GLU A 22 -8.63 -1.01 11.23
C GLU A 22 -8.16 0.46 11.26
N ILE A 23 -9.05 1.40 11.57
CA ILE A 23 -8.71 2.84 11.71
C ILE A 23 -7.63 3.07 12.79
N LYS A 24 -7.73 2.42 13.95
CA LYS A 24 -6.70 2.53 14.99
C LYS A 24 -5.36 1.94 14.55
N SER A 25 -5.36 0.84 13.79
CA SER A 25 -4.14 0.20 13.29
C SER A 25 -3.43 1.10 12.27
N ALA A 26 -4.19 1.75 11.39
CA ALA A 26 -3.66 2.76 10.46
C ALA A 26 -3.00 3.94 11.19
N ALA A 27 -3.65 4.48 12.23
CA ALA A 27 -3.10 5.57 13.02
C ALA A 27 -1.82 5.17 13.80
N VAL A 28 -1.77 3.94 14.33
CA VAL A 28 -0.56 3.42 15.00
C VAL A 28 0.57 3.13 14.01
N LEU A 29 0.26 2.59 12.82
CA LEU A 29 1.23 2.40 11.74
C LEU A 29 1.78 3.75 11.25
N TYR A 30 0.95 4.78 11.20
CA TYR A 30 1.39 6.15 10.89
C TYR A 30 2.34 6.70 11.95
N ALA A 31 2.00 6.56 13.24
CA ALA A 31 2.89 6.96 14.33
C ALA A 31 4.22 6.19 14.34
N LEU A 32 4.20 4.89 14.04
CA LEU A 32 5.41 4.07 13.86
C LEU A 32 6.28 4.61 12.71
N ASN A 33 5.67 4.91 11.57
CA ASN A 33 6.35 5.51 10.43
C ASN A 33 6.91 6.91 10.74
N MET A 34 6.39 7.65 11.76
CA MET A 34 7.03 8.89 12.22
C MET A 34 8.27 8.57 13.05
N ALA A 35 8.13 7.68 14.04
CA ALA A 35 9.20 7.29 14.96
C ALA A 35 10.41 6.63 14.26
N GLU A 36 10.21 5.93 13.14
CA GLU A 36 11.30 5.40 12.31
C GLU A 36 12.15 6.51 11.66
N ASN A 37 11.60 7.71 11.45
CA ASN A 37 12.32 8.85 10.90
C ASN A 37 12.95 9.76 11.97
N GLU A 38 12.45 9.75 13.20
CA GLU A 38 12.97 10.55 14.33
C GLU A 38 14.05 9.82 15.14
N ALA A 39 14.47 8.63 14.71
CA ALA A 39 15.47 7.77 15.36
C ALA A 39 15.16 7.35 16.82
N ASN A 40 13.96 7.63 17.34
CA ASN A 40 13.56 7.19 18.68
C ASN A 40 13.21 5.69 18.69
N LYS A 41 14.21 4.86 19.02
CA LYS A 41 14.09 3.41 19.15
C LYS A 41 13.00 2.98 20.15
N ASN A 42 12.74 3.78 21.20
CA ASN A 42 11.73 3.45 22.20
C ASN A 42 10.31 3.66 21.66
N ASP A 43 10.05 4.77 20.96
CA ASP A 43 8.77 4.99 20.28
C ASP A 43 8.49 3.92 19.22
N GLN A 44 9.51 3.54 18.43
CA GLN A 44 9.38 2.46 17.46
C GLN A 44 8.97 1.14 18.11
N ASN A 45 9.62 0.76 19.22
CA ASN A 45 9.28 -0.44 19.98
C ASN A 45 7.85 -0.38 20.53
N TYR A 46 7.46 0.75 21.15
CA TYR A 46 6.11 0.97 21.66
C TYR A 46 5.04 0.86 20.57
N TYR A 47 5.21 1.55 19.43
CA TYR A 47 4.23 1.49 18.35
C TYR A 47 4.18 0.13 17.65
N LYS A 48 5.31 -0.60 17.54
CA LYS A 48 5.34 -2.01 17.08
C LYS A 48 4.52 -2.91 18.02
N GLY A 49 4.76 -2.86 19.33
CA GLY A 49 3.98 -3.62 20.32
C GLY A 49 2.48 -3.27 20.27
N LYS A 50 2.15 -1.98 20.17
CA LYS A 50 0.77 -1.49 20.07
C LYS A 50 0.06 -1.95 18.79
N LEU A 51 0.75 -2.02 17.66
CA LEU A 51 0.21 -2.54 16.40
C LEU A 51 -0.09 -4.04 16.49
N VAL A 52 0.79 -4.82 17.13
CA VAL A 52 0.60 -6.26 17.35
C VAL A 52 -0.56 -6.52 18.32
N LEU A 53 -0.73 -5.70 19.35
CA LEU A 53 -1.90 -5.75 20.24
C LEU A 53 -3.22 -5.54 19.49
N LEU A 54 -3.27 -4.53 18.60
CA LEU A 54 -4.46 -4.26 17.77
C LEU A 54 -4.76 -5.43 16.81
N LYS A 55 -3.74 -6.07 16.24
CA LYS A 55 -3.88 -7.31 15.46
C LYS A 55 -4.43 -8.46 16.31
N GLY A 56 -3.98 -8.61 17.56
CA GLY A 56 -4.54 -9.57 18.53
C GLY A 56 -6.02 -9.33 18.82
N LEU A 57 -6.41 -8.09 19.10
CA LEU A 57 -7.82 -7.69 19.30
C LEU A 57 -8.70 -7.94 18.06
N PHE A 58 -8.13 -7.80 16.85
CA PHE A 58 -8.83 -8.14 15.61
C PHE A 58 -9.08 -9.66 15.50
N VAL A 59 -8.09 -10.50 15.83
CA VAL A 59 -8.25 -11.96 15.89
C VAL A 59 -9.32 -12.35 16.90
N PHE A 60 -9.25 -11.80 18.11
CA PHE A 60 -10.22 -12.07 19.18
C PHE A 60 -11.66 -11.72 18.74
N THR A 61 -11.84 -10.54 18.11
CA THR A 61 -13.14 -10.10 17.58
C THR A 61 -13.66 -11.03 16.48
N ASP A 62 -12.78 -11.54 15.62
CA ASP A 62 -13.14 -12.47 14.54
C ASP A 62 -13.49 -13.88 15.04
N GLN A 63 -12.71 -14.42 15.99
CA GLN A 63 -12.99 -15.71 16.62
C GLN A 63 -14.27 -15.67 17.46
N THR A 64 -14.52 -14.57 18.17
CA THR A 64 -15.78 -14.35 18.90
C THR A 64 -17.00 -14.43 17.96
N PHE A 65 -16.91 -13.83 16.77
CA PHE A 65 -17.97 -13.93 15.76
C PHE A 65 -18.19 -15.38 15.28
N LEU A 66 -17.12 -16.14 15.03
CA LEU A 66 -17.20 -17.55 14.65
C LEU A 66 -17.83 -18.42 15.75
N LEU A 67 -17.46 -18.19 17.01
CA LEU A 67 -18.05 -18.87 18.18
C LEU A 67 -19.56 -18.57 18.28
N ASN A 68 -19.95 -17.30 18.09
CA ASN A 68 -21.37 -16.90 18.05
C ASN A 68 -22.14 -17.58 16.91
N ALA A 69 -21.53 -17.72 15.73
CA ALA A 69 -22.14 -18.41 14.60
C ALA A 69 -22.28 -19.93 14.84
N LEU A 70 -21.31 -20.57 15.50
CA LEU A 70 -21.38 -21.97 15.93
C LEU A 70 -22.48 -22.17 16.99
N TYR A 71 -22.54 -21.30 17.99
CA TYR A 71 -23.60 -21.31 19.01
C TYR A 71 -25.00 -21.18 18.38
N LEU A 72 -25.18 -20.26 17.43
CA LEU A 72 -26.46 -20.13 16.71
C LEU A 72 -26.82 -21.39 15.93
N LYS A 73 -25.87 -22.04 15.24
CA LYS A 73 -26.09 -23.33 14.56
C LYS A 73 -26.47 -24.45 15.54
N ILE A 74 -25.89 -24.46 16.74
CA ILE A 74 -26.24 -25.42 17.82
C ILE A 74 -27.66 -25.15 18.31
N VAL A 75 -28.01 -23.90 18.61
CA VAL A 75 -29.37 -23.50 19.05
C VAL A 75 -30.42 -23.82 17.97
N GLU A 76 -30.10 -23.59 16.70
CA GLU A 76 -30.97 -23.94 15.57
C GLU A 76 -31.13 -25.46 15.42
N SER A 77 -30.04 -26.23 15.55
CA SER A 77 -30.08 -27.69 15.57
C SER A 77 -30.96 -28.22 16.72
N VAL A 78 -30.84 -27.66 17.93
CA VAL A 78 -31.69 -27.99 19.08
C VAL A 78 -33.16 -27.63 18.82
N ARG A 79 -33.44 -26.49 18.19
CA ARG A 79 -34.82 -26.12 17.83
C ARG A 79 -35.42 -27.01 16.76
N GLN A 80 -34.64 -27.40 15.75
CA GLN A 80 -35.09 -28.32 14.72
C GLN A 80 -35.35 -29.71 15.32
N GLN A 81 -34.48 -30.17 16.24
CA GLN A 81 -34.72 -31.40 16.99
C GLN A 81 -35.96 -31.32 17.89
N LYS A 82 -36.19 -30.20 18.59
CA LYS A 82 -37.42 -29.97 19.39
C LYS A 82 -38.69 -29.95 18.53
N ARG A 83 -38.64 -29.32 17.34
CA ARG A 83 -39.75 -29.36 16.36
C ARG A 83 -40.00 -30.77 15.82
N ASN A 84 -38.95 -31.56 15.65
CA ASN A 84 -38.99 -32.95 15.21
C ASN A 84 -39.27 -33.97 16.34
N SER A 85 -39.61 -33.53 17.57
CA SER A 85 -39.83 -34.42 18.71
C SER A 85 -41.02 -34.00 19.59
N LYS A 86 -42.21 -34.50 19.26
CA LYS A 86 -43.30 -34.67 20.25
C LYS A 86 -43.29 -36.05 20.93
N TYR A 87 -42.36 -36.96 20.58
CA TYR A 87 -42.42 -38.36 21.01
C TYR A 87 -41.12 -38.94 21.62
N ALA A 88 -41.24 -39.29 22.90
CA ALA A 88 -40.60 -40.36 23.67
C ALA A 88 -39.06 -40.41 23.86
N MET A 89 -38.25 -40.46 22.81
CA MET A 89 -36.86 -40.99 22.93
C MET A 89 -35.83 -40.06 23.59
N PHE A 90 -36.07 -38.75 23.64
CA PHE A 90 -35.17 -37.81 24.33
C PHE A 90 -35.18 -38.01 25.86
N PHE A 91 -36.28 -38.57 26.40
CA PHE A 91 -36.46 -38.84 27.83
C PHE A 91 -35.58 -40.01 28.32
N LEU A 92 -35.50 -41.09 27.53
CA LEU A 92 -34.74 -42.29 27.89
C LEU A 92 -33.21 -42.08 27.87
N PHE A 93 -32.71 -41.14 27.08
CA PHE A 93 -31.27 -40.81 27.06
C PHE A 93 -30.86 -39.91 28.23
N LEU A 94 -31.69 -38.93 28.60
CA LEU A 94 -31.51 -38.15 29.84
C LEU A 94 -31.57 -39.03 31.10
N LYS A 95 -32.44 -40.06 31.10
CA LYS A 95 -32.56 -41.06 32.18
C LYS A 95 -31.24 -41.81 32.47
N LYS A 96 -30.32 -41.95 31.50
CA LYS A 96 -29.01 -42.61 31.67
C LYS A 96 -27.85 -41.63 31.97
N LEU A 97 -28.04 -40.33 31.73
CA LEU A 97 -27.04 -39.29 32.00
C LEU A 97 -27.20 -38.64 33.39
N LEU A 98 -28.41 -38.67 33.96
CA LEU A 98 -28.73 -38.11 35.28
C LEU A 98 -28.79 -39.18 36.40
N SER A 99 -28.47 -40.44 36.13
CA SER A 99 -28.40 -41.49 37.15
C SER A 99 -27.28 -41.31 38.17
N GLY A 100 -26.35 -40.36 37.95
CA GLY A 100 -25.33 -39.94 38.90
C GLY A 100 -25.81 -38.92 39.94
N THR A 101 -26.93 -38.22 39.73
CA THR A 101 -27.42 -37.13 40.61
C THR A 101 -28.49 -37.61 41.61
N LYS A 102 -28.35 -38.84 42.13
CA LYS A 102 -29.36 -39.52 42.98
C LYS A 102 -29.65 -38.86 44.34
N LYS A 103 -28.90 -37.86 44.79
CA LYS A 103 -28.85 -37.46 46.21
C LYS A 103 -29.93 -36.47 46.71
N HIS A 104 -30.77 -35.85 45.86
CA HIS A 104 -31.46 -34.61 46.28
C HIS A 104 -33.00 -34.46 46.18
N LEU A 105 -33.79 -35.32 45.53
CA LEU A 105 -35.27 -35.10 45.49
C LEU A 105 -36.14 -36.38 45.62
N PRO A 106 -36.80 -36.61 46.78
CA PRO A 106 -37.69 -37.75 47.01
C PRO A 106 -39.01 -37.74 46.21
N LEU A 107 -39.49 -36.57 45.78
CA LEU A 107 -40.80 -36.39 45.13
C LEU A 107 -40.98 -37.17 43.81
N LEU A 108 -39.88 -37.53 43.13
CA LEU A 108 -39.90 -38.25 41.86
C LEU A 108 -40.24 -39.74 41.97
N LYS A 109 -40.36 -40.29 43.20
CA LYS A 109 -40.56 -41.74 43.42
C LYS A 109 -41.97 -42.23 43.05
N ARG A 110 -43.00 -41.37 43.10
CA ARG A 110 -44.41 -41.75 42.84
C ARG A 110 -44.81 -41.81 41.36
N CYS A 111 -44.16 -41.04 40.48
CA CYS A 111 -44.55 -40.95 39.06
C CYS A 111 -44.04 -42.11 38.16
N TRP A 112 -43.42 -43.13 38.74
CA TRP A 112 -42.60 -44.12 38.02
C TRP A 112 -43.39 -45.22 37.28
N LYS A 113 -44.62 -45.54 37.69
CA LYS A 113 -45.30 -46.80 37.30
C LYS A 113 -46.13 -46.79 36.00
N ALA A 114 -46.30 -45.66 35.30
CA ALA A 114 -47.45 -45.47 34.41
C ALA A 114 -47.23 -45.63 32.88
N VAL A 115 -46.02 -45.85 32.36
CA VAL A 115 -45.77 -45.75 30.89
C VAL A 115 -44.75 -46.77 30.36
N GLU A 116 -45.22 -47.72 29.54
CA GLU A 116 -44.43 -48.69 28.77
C GLU A 116 -45.10 -48.97 27.39
N VAL A 117 -44.39 -49.59 26.42
CA VAL A 117 -44.89 -50.08 25.09
C VAL A 117 -45.17 -48.94 24.04
N LYS A 118 -44.88 -48.97 22.71
CA LYS A 118 -44.19 -49.87 21.73
C LYS A 118 -43.57 -49.05 20.54
N ASN A 119 -43.18 -49.73 19.45
CA ASN A 119 -42.98 -49.32 18.02
C ASN A 119 -41.56 -48.96 17.49
N ASP A 120 -41.04 -49.80 16.57
CA ASP A 120 -39.60 -49.93 16.28
C ASP A 120 -39.18 -50.00 14.78
N GLN A 121 -40.05 -49.70 13.80
CA GLN A 121 -39.65 -49.68 12.37
C GLN A 121 -39.53 -48.28 11.76
N ILE A 122 -40.51 -47.38 11.96
CA ILE A 122 -40.35 -45.94 11.65
C ILE A 122 -39.19 -45.36 12.47
N LEU A 123 -38.98 -45.90 13.67
CA LEU A 123 -37.87 -45.54 14.55
C LEU A 123 -36.51 -45.74 13.88
N LYS A 124 -36.26 -46.84 13.15
CA LYS A 124 -34.93 -47.19 12.61
C LYS A 124 -34.46 -46.29 11.45
N LYS A 125 -35.31 -46.02 10.45
CA LYS A 125 -35.00 -45.02 9.40
C LYS A 125 -34.80 -43.62 10.00
N THR A 126 -35.60 -43.27 11.01
CA THR A 126 -35.47 -41.99 11.71
C THR A 126 -34.19 -41.94 12.58
N ILE A 127 -33.80 -43.04 13.22
CA ILE A 127 -32.57 -43.19 14.01
C ILE A 127 -31.34 -43.04 13.13
N PHE A 128 -31.30 -43.60 11.91
CA PHE A 128 -30.11 -43.48 11.06
C PHE A 128 -29.86 -42.03 10.61
N ARG A 129 -30.92 -41.32 10.17
CA ARG A 129 -30.86 -39.89 9.85
C ARG A 129 -30.48 -39.05 11.09
N LYS A 130 -31.09 -39.37 12.25
CA LYS A 130 -30.75 -38.74 13.56
C LYS A 130 -29.35 -39.08 14.07
N LYS A 131 -28.76 -40.24 13.76
CA LYS A 131 -27.40 -40.65 14.20
C LYS A 131 -26.34 -39.77 13.53
N ASN A 132 -26.52 -39.43 12.25
CA ASN A 132 -25.69 -38.47 11.55
C ASN A 132 -25.88 -37.03 12.06
N GLU A 133 -27.11 -36.62 12.38
CA GLU A 133 -27.37 -35.32 13.03
C GLU A 133 -26.77 -35.23 14.44
N ILE A 134 -26.87 -36.29 15.26
CA ILE A 134 -26.27 -36.38 16.60
C ILE A 134 -24.73 -36.38 16.50
N LYS A 135 -24.14 -37.08 15.52
CA LYS A 135 -22.69 -37.04 15.27
C LYS A 135 -22.24 -35.62 14.88
N LYS A 136 -23.00 -34.94 14.02
CA LYS A 136 -22.78 -33.53 13.65
C LYS A 136 -22.95 -32.58 14.85
N PHE A 137 -23.95 -32.82 15.70
CA PHE A 137 -24.22 -32.04 16.90
C PHE A 137 -23.12 -32.19 17.97
N LYS A 138 -22.70 -33.43 18.27
CA LYS A 138 -21.55 -33.70 19.15
C LYS A 138 -20.27 -33.05 18.62
N LYS A 139 -19.99 -33.18 17.31
CA LYS A 139 -18.86 -32.50 16.67
C LYS A 139 -18.92 -30.99 16.85
N ASN A 140 -20.10 -30.37 16.65
CA ASN A 140 -20.27 -28.93 16.86
C ASN A 140 -20.04 -28.51 18.32
N ILE A 141 -20.49 -29.28 19.31
CA ILE A 141 -20.25 -29.00 20.74
C ILE A 141 -18.76 -29.12 21.08
N SER A 142 -18.09 -30.19 20.65
CA SER A 142 -16.64 -30.35 20.86
C SER A 142 -15.83 -29.22 20.19
N SER A 143 -16.23 -28.79 18.99
CA SER A 143 -15.64 -27.61 18.34
C SER A 143 -15.93 -26.31 19.11
N LEU A 144 -17.15 -26.12 19.64
CA LEU A 144 -17.48 -24.95 20.45
C LEU A 144 -16.61 -24.86 21.71
N LYS A 145 -16.40 -25.97 22.42
CA LYS A 145 -15.54 -26.01 23.63
C LYS A 145 -14.10 -25.64 23.27
N LEU A 146 -13.54 -26.28 22.23
CA LEU A 146 -12.16 -26.05 21.80
C LEU A 146 -11.89 -24.61 21.33
N GLU A 147 -12.83 -23.98 20.61
CA GLU A 147 -12.67 -22.57 20.21
C GLU A 147 -12.91 -21.59 21.38
N SER A 148 -13.65 -21.98 22.43
CA SER A 148 -13.76 -21.19 23.68
C SER A 148 -12.44 -21.16 24.46
N GLU A 149 -11.85 -22.33 24.70
CA GLU A 149 -10.54 -22.48 25.38
C GLU A 149 -9.43 -21.71 24.63
N ARG A 150 -9.49 -21.68 23.29
CA ARG A 150 -8.59 -20.86 22.46
C ARG A 150 -8.83 -19.36 22.61
N LEU A 151 -10.09 -18.93 22.69
CA LEU A 151 -10.44 -17.52 22.88
C LEU A 151 -9.95 -16.99 24.24
N GLU A 152 -10.06 -17.79 25.30
CA GLU A 152 -9.52 -17.47 26.63
C GLU A 152 -7.99 -17.31 26.58
N LYS A 153 -7.27 -18.21 25.90
CA LYS A 153 -5.82 -18.09 25.70
C LYS A 153 -5.42 -16.85 24.88
N ILE A 154 -6.21 -16.49 23.85
CA ILE A 154 -5.99 -15.25 23.08
C ILE A 154 -6.18 -14.03 23.98
N TRP A 155 -7.24 -14.03 24.80
CA TRP A 155 -7.56 -12.93 25.72
C TRP A 155 -6.46 -12.72 26.77
N SER A 156 -5.99 -13.77 27.43
CA SER A 156 -4.90 -13.69 28.42
C SER A 156 -3.60 -13.12 27.83
N ASN A 157 -3.28 -13.44 26.58
CA ASN A 157 -2.14 -12.84 25.86
C ASN A 157 -2.35 -11.35 25.56
N ILE A 158 -3.59 -10.92 25.28
CA ILE A 158 -3.94 -9.50 25.06
C ILE A 158 -3.85 -8.73 26.38
N GLU A 159 -4.36 -9.26 27.48
CA GLU A 159 -4.26 -8.62 28.81
C GLU A 159 -2.80 -8.42 29.22
N ARG A 160 -1.97 -9.46 29.09
CA ARG A 160 -0.52 -9.38 29.34
C ARG A 160 0.17 -8.37 28.42
N GLY A 161 -0.19 -8.35 27.14
CA GLY A 161 0.32 -7.36 26.18
C GLY A 161 -0.08 -5.93 26.53
N MET A 162 -1.31 -5.71 27.00
CA MET A 162 -1.79 -4.39 27.48
C MET A 162 -1.01 -3.92 28.71
N HIS A 163 -0.81 -4.81 29.69
CA HIS A 163 -0.07 -4.49 30.91
C HIS A 163 1.39 -4.12 30.60
N ASN A 164 2.12 -5.00 29.91
CA ASN A 164 3.52 -4.78 29.52
C ASN A 164 3.70 -3.49 28.69
N LEU A 165 2.74 -3.16 27.81
CA LEU A 165 2.83 -1.95 26.97
C LEU A 165 2.64 -0.66 27.78
N GLU A 166 1.84 -0.69 28.84
CA GLU A 166 1.68 0.46 29.74
C GLU A 166 2.87 0.58 30.70
N GLU A 167 3.42 -0.53 31.20
CA GLU A 167 4.67 -0.51 31.99
C GLU A 167 5.85 0.05 31.19
N TYR A 168 6.01 -0.37 29.94
CA TYR A 168 7.02 0.16 29.02
C TYR A 168 6.84 1.66 28.79
N ARG A 169 5.60 2.10 28.55
CA ARG A 169 5.26 3.51 28.35
C ARG A 169 5.52 4.37 29.60
N CYS A 170 5.35 3.80 30.79
CA CYS A 170 5.64 4.47 32.07
C CYS A 170 7.11 4.37 32.49
N GLY A 171 8.01 3.81 31.66
CA GLY A 171 9.43 3.66 31.99
C GLY A 171 9.71 2.65 33.11
N LYS A 172 8.78 1.72 33.38
CA LYS A 172 8.97 0.66 34.39
C LYS A 172 9.77 -0.53 33.87
N ILE A 173 9.80 -0.72 32.55
CA ILE A 173 10.57 -1.76 31.87
C ILE A 173 11.21 -1.18 30.60
N ASP A 174 12.49 -1.49 30.36
CA ASP A 174 13.25 -0.95 29.21
C ASP A 174 13.10 -1.77 27.92
N ILE A 175 12.52 -2.97 28.01
CA ILE A 175 12.39 -3.91 26.88
C ILE A 175 10.99 -4.53 26.87
N LEU A 176 10.30 -4.45 25.73
CA LEU A 176 9.06 -5.19 25.51
C LEU A 176 9.37 -6.69 25.32
N ASN A 177 8.75 -7.51 26.18
CA ASN A 177 8.80 -8.97 26.11
C ASN A 177 8.31 -9.48 24.74
N GLN A 178 9.18 -10.16 23.98
CA GLN A 178 8.85 -10.62 22.61
C GLN A 178 7.88 -11.81 22.57
N THR A 179 7.80 -12.61 23.62
CA THR A 179 7.02 -13.86 23.64
C THR A 179 5.53 -13.62 23.36
N TRP A 180 4.94 -12.54 23.88
CA TRP A 180 3.52 -12.21 23.60
C TRP A 180 3.33 -11.55 22.23
N ILE A 181 4.33 -10.79 21.75
CA ILE A 181 4.36 -10.15 20.43
C ILE A 181 4.31 -11.24 19.35
N GLU A 182 5.26 -12.17 19.40
CA GLU A 182 5.33 -13.32 18.49
C GLU A 182 4.05 -14.17 18.56
N SER A 183 3.52 -14.40 19.76
CA SER A 183 2.30 -15.19 19.95
C SER A 183 1.07 -14.56 19.29
N LEU A 184 0.84 -13.25 19.46
CA LEU A 184 -0.29 -12.56 18.84
C LEU A 184 -0.10 -12.41 17.32
N GLN A 185 1.11 -12.15 16.84
CA GLN A 185 1.43 -12.12 15.41
C GLN A 185 1.23 -13.49 14.76
N ALA A 186 1.66 -14.57 15.42
CA ALA A 186 1.43 -15.95 14.99
C ALA A 186 -0.06 -16.28 14.84
N LEU A 187 -0.88 -15.87 15.82
CA LEU A 187 -2.34 -16.06 15.80
C LEU A 187 -3.02 -15.27 14.66
N TYR A 188 -2.57 -14.04 14.43
CA TYR A 188 -3.07 -13.19 13.34
C TYR A 188 -2.76 -13.77 11.97
N LEU A 189 -1.51 -14.16 11.70
CA LEU A 189 -1.11 -14.78 10.43
C LEU A 189 -1.82 -16.13 10.21
N SER A 190 -1.95 -16.94 11.27
CA SER A 190 -2.73 -18.19 11.23
C SER A 190 -4.18 -17.97 10.77
N LEU A 191 -4.81 -16.88 11.20
CA LEU A 191 -6.17 -16.53 10.82
C LEU A 191 -6.27 -16.10 9.35
N MET A 192 -5.33 -15.28 8.89
CA MET A 192 -5.29 -14.80 7.51
C MET A 192 -5.06 -15.96 6.53
N ILE A 193 -4.16 -16.89 6.86
CA ILE A 193 -3.92 -18.11 6.06
C ILE A 193 -5.17 -18.99 6.02
N LYS A 194 -5.78 -19.33 7.16
CA LYS A 194 -7.04 -20.11 7.20
C LYS A 194 -8.16 -19.49 6.34
N LYS A 195 -8.30 -18.16 6.36
CA LYS A 195 -9.30 -17.43 5.55
C LYS A 195 -9.02 -17.48 4.06
N SER A 196 -7.75 -17.38 3.67
CA SER A 196 -7.30 -17.48 2.28
C SER A 196 -7.56 -18.90 1.74
N MET A 197 -7.10 -19.91 2.47
CA MET A 197 -7.25 -21.32 2.11
C MET A 197 -8.71 -21.79 2.01
N SER A 198 -9.63 -21.19 2.79
CA SER A 198 -11.06 -21.50 2.70
C SER A 198 -11.74 -21.04 1.41
N LYS A 199 -11.04 -20.25 0.59
CA LYS A 199 -11.50 -19.75 -0.72
C LYS A 199 -10.79 -20.41 -1.92
N LEU A 200 -9.73 -21.17 -1.67
CA LEU A 200 -9.03 -21.93 -2.70
C LEU A 200 -9.72 -23.28 -2.93
N ASP A 201 -9.50 -23.86 -4.11
CA ASP A 201 -10.11 -25.15 -4.43
C ASP A 201 -9.63 -26.28 -3.51
N LYS A 202 -10.55 -27.18 -3.16
CA LYS A 202 -10.35 -28.26 -2.17
C LYS A 202 -9.31 -29.30 -2.61
N THR A 203 -8.99 -29.32 -3.90
CA THR A 203 -7.95 -30.14 -4.52
C THR A 203 -6.55 -29.74 -4.04
N PHE A 204 -6.31 -28.46 -3.74
CA PHE A 204 -4.97 -27.90 -3.52
C PHE A 204 -4.47 -28.00 -2.07
N VAL A 205 -5.35 -28.24 -1.09
CA VAL A 205 -5.08 -28.00 0.33
C VAL A 205 -5.06 -29.28 1.17
N LYS A 206 -3.87 -29.83 1.44
CA LYS A 206 -3.68 -30.88 2.48
C LYS A 206 -2.42 -30.79 3.36
N SER A 207 -1.31 -30.18 2.92
CA SER A 207 -0.08 -30.15 3.74
C SER A 207 -0.16 -29.13 4.88
N ILE A 208 -0.32 -29.64 6.12
CA ILE A 208 -0.18 -28.84 7.36
C ILE A 208 1.26 -28.36 7.54
N SER A 209 2.25 -29.13 7.05
CA SER A 209 3.67 -28.75 7.09
C SER A 209 3.93 -27.46 6.29
N TRP A 210 3.40 -27.39 5.06
CA TRP A 210 3.60 -26.22 4.19
C TRP A 210 2.94 -24.95 4.76
N GLN A 211 1.76 -25.07 5.39
CA GLN A 211 1.12 -23.96 6.13
C GLN A 211 1.99 -23.45 7.28
N LYS A 212 2.66 -24.36 8.03
CA LYS A 212 3.59 -23.98 9.09
C LYS A 212 4.84 -23.29 8.53
N LYS A 213 5.39 -23.78 7.41
CA LYS A 213 6.52 -23.16 6.70
C LYS A 213 6.18 -21.73 6.27
N LEU A 214 5.08 -21.54 5.53
CA LEU A 214 4.60 -20.21 5.11
C LEU A 214 4.35 -19.28 6.31
N MET A 215 3.77 -19.79 7.40
CA MET A 215 3.61 -18.99 8.63
C MET A 215 4.94 -18.54 9.23
N GLN A 216 6.00 -19.34 9.14
CA GLN A 216 7.30 -18.98 9.68
C GLN A 216 8.01 -17.98 8.76
N GLU A 217 7.97 -18.20 7.45
CA GLU A 217 8.52 -17.26 6.46
C GLU A 217 7.87 -15.86 6.58
N VAL A 218 6.54 -15.78 6.69
CA VAL A 218 5.81 -14.50 6.87
C VAL A 218 6.02 -13.87 8.26
N ARG A 219 6.51 -14.62 9.27
CA ARG A 219 6.91 -14.05 10.57
C ARG A 219 8.32 -13.48 10.54
N ASN A 220 9.24 -14.22 9.93
CA ASN A 220 10.67 -13.87 9.89
C ASN A 220 10.91 -12.62 9.04
N LYS A 221 10.16 -12.46 7.94
CA LYS A 221 10.15 -11.24 7.14
C LYS A 221 9.25 -10.20 7.81
N ASN A 222 9.71 -8.94 7.87
CA ASN A 222 9.06 -7.86 8.64
C ASN A 222 7.81 -7.28 7.94
N ILE A 223 6.89 -8.16 7.53
CA ILE A 223 5.63 -7.89 6.82
C ILE A 223 4.60 -7.19 7.74
N MET A 224 5.00 -6.79 8.94
CA MET A 224 4.16 -6.12 9.94
C MET A 224 3.52 -4.82 9.41
N TYR A 225 4.19 -4.13 8.48
CA TYR A 225 3.75 -2.84 7.91
C TYR A 225 2.73 -2.95 6.77
N TRP A 226 2.55 -4.14 6.16
CA TRP A 226 1.49 -4.34 5.18
C TRP A 226 0.10 -4.40 5.88
N PRO A 227 -0.96 -3.87 5.25
CA PRO A 227 -2.33 -4.06 5.74
C PRO A 227 -2.78 -5.52 5.57
N SER A 228 -3.87 -5.89 6.23
CA SER A 228 -4.38 -7.28 6.24
C SER A 228 -4.73 -7.78 4.84
N GLU A 229 -5.19 -6.87 4.00
CA GLU A 229 -5.65 -7.07 2.64
C GLU A 229 -4.49 -7.46 1.71
N SER A 230 -3.37 -6.75 1.80
CA SER A 230 -2.15 -7.08 1.03
C SER A 230 -1.48 -8.34 1.59
N ILE A 231 -1.39 -8.53 2.92
CA ILE A 231 -0.88 -9.78 3.51
C ILE A 231 -1.69 -11.00 3.00
N ARG A 232 -2.99 -10.84 2.79
CA ARG A 232 -3.83 -11.88 2.18
C ARG A 232 -3.48 -12.14 0.72
N VAL A 233 -3.21 -11.12 -0.09
CA VAL A 233 -2.78 -11.28 -1.50
C VAL A 233 -1.44 -12.03 -1.57
N LEU A 234 -0.48 -11.71 -0.70
CA LEU A 234 0.78 -12.46 -0.57
C LEU A 234 0.55 -13.94 -0.26
N VAL A 235 -0.26 -14.21 0.77
CA VAL A 235 -0.59 -15.59 1.16
C VAL A 235 -1.29 -16.35 0.03
N GLU A 236 -2.22 -15.72 -0.69
CA GLU A 236 -2.91 -16.30 -1.85
C GLU A 236 -1.94 -16.58 -3.01
N GLN A 237 -0.95 -15.72 -3.25
CA GLN A 237 0.10 -15.92 -4.27
C GLN A 237 1.01 -17.11 -3.93
N CYS A 238 1.59 -17.14 -2.72
CA CYS A 238 2.42 -18.26 -2.26
C CYS A 238 1.65 -19.58 -2.39
N LEU A 239 0.38 -19.60 -1.95
CA LEU A 239 -0.47 -20.80 -1.99
C LEU A 239 -0.73 -21.29 -3.42
N ASN A 240 -1.13 -20.41 -4.33
CA ASN A 240 -1.52 -20.81 -5.70
C ASN A 240 -0.32 -21.30 -6.51
N ASN A 241 0.80 -20.59 -6.41
CA ASN A 241 1.97 -20.83 -7.27
C ASN A 241 3.03 -21.74 -6.62
N ARG A 242 2.79 -22.19 -5.36
CA ARG A 242 3.77 -22.90 -4.51
C ARG A 242 5.10 -22.17 -4.30
N GLN A 243 5.09 -20.85 -4.50
CA GLN A 243 6.24 -19.96 -4.30
C GLN A 243 6.53 -19.77 -2.81
N SER A 244 7.81 -19.59 -2.46
CA SER A 244 8.20 -19.14 -1.11
C SER A 244 7.79 -17.68 -0.89
N VAL A 245 7.86 -17.20 0.36
CA VAL A 245 7.70 -15.76 0.63
C VAL A 245 8.81 -14.96 -0.05
N GLU A 246 10.02 -15.51 -0.17
CA GLU A 246 11.18 -14.82 -0.76
C GLU A 246 11.01 -14.60 -2.27
N ASP A 247 10.51 -15.60 -3.00
CA ASP A 247 10.15 -15.46 -4.43
C ASP A 247 9.07 -14.36 -4.60
N CYS A 248 8.07 -14.36 -3.72
CA CYS A 248 7.02 -13.34 -3.72
C CYS A 248 7.55 -11.95 -3.30
N GLU A 249 8.54 -11.87 -2.41
CA GLU A 249 9.18 -10.60 -2.04
C GLU A 249 9.91 -9.98 -3.22
N ILE A 250 10.72 -10.77 -3.95
CA ILE A 250 11.38 -10.35 -5.20
C ILE A 250 10.36 -9.80 -6.19
N LEU A 251 9.23 -10.51 -6.38
CA LEU A 251 8.13 -10.03 -7.23
C LEU A 251 7.46 -8.76 -6.68
N SER A 252 7.29 -8.60 -5.37
CA SER A 252 6.72 -7.37 -4.79
C SER A 252 7.68 -6.18 -4.76
N GLY A 253 8.99 -6.41 -4.82
CA GLY A 253 10.00 -5.37 -4.98
C GLY A 253 10.12 -4.85 -6.42
N GLN A 254 9.46 -5.53 -7.37
CA GLN A 254 9.30 -5.15 -8.77
C GLN A 254 7.93 -4.48 -8.96
N ILE A 255 7.90 -3.15 -9.06
CA ILE A 255 6.65 -2.35 -9.15
C ILE A 255 5.89 -2.66 -10.45
N ASP A 256 6.60 -3.09 -11.50
CA ASP A 256 6.07 -3.55 -12.78
C ASP A 256 5.45 -4.96 -12.74
N SER A 257 5.47 -5.67 -11.60
CA SER A 257 4.89 -7.02 -11.51
C SER A 257 3.38 -6.99 -11.24
N GLU A 258 2.66 -7.96 -11.82
CA GLU A 258 1.23 -8.19 -11.53
C GLU A 258 0.99 -8.43 -10.03
N PHE A 259 1.94 -9.08 -9.36
CA PHE A 259 1.87 -9.35 -7.93
C PHE A 259 1.96 -8.05 -7.10
N PHE A 260 2.90 -7.16 -7.41
CA PHE A 260 2.95 -5.84 -6.80
C PHE A 260 1.64 -5.07 -7.07
N THR A 261 1.16 -5.05 -8.32
CA THR A 261 -0.08 -4.35 -8.68
C THR A 261 -1.26 -4.84 -7.82
N ARG A 262 -1.44 -6.16 -7.66
CA ARG A 262 -2.47 -6.75 -6.80
C ARG A 262 -2.28 -6.38 -5.32
N MET A 263 -1.04 -6.38 -4.81
CA MET A 263 -0.72 -5.97 -3.44
C MET A 263 -1.01 -4.49 -3.18
N TRP A 264 -0.70 -3.64 -4.17
CA TRP A 264 -0.94 -2.21 -4.18
C TRP A 264 -2.44 -1.88 -4.22
N HIS A 265 -3.22 -2.52 -5.10
CA HIS A 265 -4.68 -2.35 -5.16
C HIS A 265 -5.39 -2.86 -3.91
N ALA A 266 -4.90 -3.93 -3.29
CA ALA A 266 -5.44 -4.43 -2.03
C ALA A 266 -5.28 -3.42 -0.86
N TYR A 267 -4.25 -2.57 -0.89
CA TYR A 267 -4.14 -1.46 0.07
C TYR A 267 -5.06 -0.30 -0.34
N LEU A 268 -6.33 -0.40 0.07
CA LEU A 268 -7.33 0.66 -0.05
C LEU A 268 -7.03 1.83 0.89
N VAL A 269 -6.70 3.00 0.32
CA VAL A 269 -6.42 4.22 1.10
C VAL A 269 -7.68 5.02 1.44
N GLY A 270 -8.66 5.04 0.54
CA GLY A 270 -9.81 5.96 0.61
C GLY A 270 -9.34 7.42 0.66
N ASN A 271 -10.11 8.29 1.32
CA ASN A 271 -9.73 9.69 1.54
C ASN A 271 -8.94 9.88 2.87
N CYS A 272 -8.25 8.85 3.36
CA CYS A 272 -7.51 8.90 4.62
C CYS A 272 -6.03 9.20 4.36
N LYS A 273 -5.58 10.36 4.86
CA LYS A 273 -4.21 10.87 4.75
C LYS A 273 -3.19 9.87 5.32
N GLU A 274 -3.48 9.34 6.51
CA GLU A 274 -2.61 8.42 7.24
C GLU A 274 -2.43 7.10 6.48
N ASN A 275 -3.51 6.54 5.92
CA ASN A 275 -3.45 5.36 5.07
C ASN A 275 -2.60 5.59 3.82
N ALA A 276 -2.78 6.73 3.16
CA ALA A 276 -2.00 7.07 1.97
C ALA A 276 -0.51 7.29 2.31
N GLN A 277 -0.21 7.95 3.43
CA GLN A 277 1.17 8.13 3.91
C GLN A 277 1.81 6.79 4.32
N ASN A 278 1.07 5.86 4.93
CA ASN A 278 1.55 4.52 5.23
C ASN A 278 1.84 3.70 3.96
N LYS A 279 0.93 3.74 2.98
CA LYS A 279 1.11 3.07 1.68
C LYS A 279 2.31 3.61 0.91
N LEU A 280 2.56 4.91 0.98
CA LEU A 280 3.75 5.54 0.39
C LEU A 280 5.03 5.22 1.17
N ALA A 281 5.01 5.23 2.50
CA ALA A 281 6.18 4.84 3.30
C ALA A 281 6.62 3.40 3.00
N LEU A 282 5.64 2.51 2.84
CA LEU A 282 5.82 1.12 2.45
C LEU A 282 6.44 0.99 1.05
N LEU A 283 5.96 1.76 0.05
CA LEU A 283 6.58 1.84 -1.28
C LEU A 283 8.04 2.36 -1.21
N MET A 284 8.28 3.41 -0.42
CA MET A 284 9.62 3.96 -0.20
C MET A 284 10.56 2.99 0.52
N SER A 285 10.03 1.98 1.22
CA SER A 285 10.82 0.89 1.78
C SER A 285 11.17 -0.19 0.74
N MET A 286 10.29 -0.47 -0.22
CA MET A 286 10.52 -1.51 -1.26
C MET A 286 11.55 -1.10 -2.30
N VAL A 287 11.57 0.18 -2.68
CA VAL A 287 12.58 0.75 -3.58
C VAL A 287 13.82 1.24 -2.84
N GLU A 288 13.93 0.91 -1.54
CA GLU A 288 15.03 1.31 -0.66
C GLU A 288 15.36 2.82 -0.71
N MET A 289 14.32 3.66 -0.79
CA MET A 289 14.48 5.09 -1.08
C MET A 289 15.30 5.80 0.00
N ARG A 290 16.53 6.14 -0.37
CA ARG A 290 17.51 6.92 0.38
C ARG A 290 17.59 8.36 -0.14
N THR A 291 18.33 9.23 0.56
CA THR A 291 18.56 10.60 0.05
C THR A 291 19.44 10.52 -1.19
N LEU A 292 19.06 11.24 -2.25
CA LEU A 292 19.79 11.16 -3.51
C LEU A 292 21.18 11.82 -3.42
N ASP A 293 22.20 11.10 -3.86
CA ASP A 293 23.58 11.59 -4.03
C ASP A 293 23.89 12.05 -5.46
N GLY A 294 23.11 11.58 -6.43
CA GLY A 294 23.20 11.94 -7.84
C GLY A 294 24.12 11.04 -8.67
N SER A 295 24.77 10.05 -8.07
CA SER A 295 25.68 9.13 -8.76
C SER A 295 24.95 8.18 -9.72
N ILE A 296 25.67 7.70 -10.73
CA ILE A 296 25.16 6.66 -11.64
C ILE A 296 24.78 5.42 -10.84
N ARG A 297 25.67 4.97 -9.93
CA ARG A 297 25.47 3.75 -9.13
C ARG A 297 24.16 3.78 -8.35
N GLN A 298 23.92 4.83 -7.57
CA GLN A 298 22.69 4.95 -6.78
C GLN A 298 21.46 5.02 -7.69
N THR A 299 21.54 5.77 -8.79
CA THR A 299 20.44 5.89 -9.75
C THR A 299 20.09 4.53 -10.38
N GLN A 300 21.10 3.74 -10.76
CA GLN A 300 20.92 2.39 -11.27
C GLN A 300 20.32 1.43 -10.25
N GLU A 301 20.77 1.46 -8.99
CA GLU A 301 20.21 0.65 -7.91
C GLU A 301 18.71 0.95 -7.72
N LEU A 302 18.32 2.23 -7.62
CA LEU A 302 16.93 2.64 -7.40
C LEU A 302 16.00 2.36 -8.60
N VAL A 303 16.47 2.60 -9.83
CA VAL A 303 15.65 2.42 -11.06
C VAL A 303 15.40 0.94 -11.39
N ARG A 304 16.28 0.01 -10.98
CA ARG A 304 16.12 -1.44 -11.20
C ARG A 304 14.79 -2.00 -10.67
N HIS A 305 14.19 -1.38 -9.66
CA HIS A 305 12.93 -1.81 -9.06
C HIS A 305 11.69 -1.65 -9.96
N PHE A 306 11.76 -0.90 -11.07
CA PHE A 306 10.56 -0.56 -11.86
C PHE A 306 10.81 -0.24 -13.34
N ARG A 307 11.84 -0.85 -13.95
CA ARG A 307 12.29 -0.49 -15.33
C ARG A 307 11.21 -0.62 -16.40
N ARG A 308 10.28 -1.58 -16.33
CA ARG A 308 9.35 -1.86 -17.45
C ARG A 308 8.08 -1.01 -17.47
N LEU A 309 7.84 -0.15 -16.47
CA LEU A 309 6.67 0.73 -16.46
C LEU A 309 6.78 1.78 -17.57
N ALA A 310 5.84 1.75 -18.52
CA ALA A 310 5.78 2.75 -19.59
C ALA A 310 5.44 4.14 -19.01
N PRO A 311 5.96 5.24 -19.57
CA PRO A 311 5.63 6.60 -19.12
C PRO A 311 4.15 7.00 -19.18
N ASP A 312 3.29 6.24 -19.88
CA ASP A 312 1.83 6.45 -19.91
C ASP A 312 1.03 5.42 -19.08
N ASP A 313 1.71 4.56 -18.31
CA ASP A 313 1.10 3.50 -17.52
C ASP A 313 0.09 4.03 -16.47
N PRO A 314 -1.08 3.40 -16.28
CA PRO A 314 -2.07 3.79 -15.28
C PRO A 314 -1.54 3.88 -13.83
N PHE A 315 -0.52 3.10 -13.47
CA PHE A 315 0.09 3.12 -12.13
C PHE A 315 0.56 4.52 -11.73
N TRP A 316 1.10 5.31 -12.67
CA TRP A 316 1.58 6.66 -12.39
C TRP A 316 0.48 7.60 -11.89
N ASN A 317 -0.73 7.46 -12.43
CA ASN A 317 -1.92 8.19 -11.98
C ASN A 317 -2.38 7.72 -10.59
N GLU A 318 -2.31 6.41 -10.30
CA GLU A 318 -2.62 5.89 -8.96
C GLU A 318 -1.63 6.35 -7.89
N LEU A 319 -0.33 6.38 -8.23
CA LEU A 319 0.72 6.91 -7.37
C LEU A 319 0.49 8.40 -7.10
N ALA A 320 0.26 9.19 -8.15
CA ALA A 320 -0.04 10.62 -8.06
C ALA A 320 -1.27 10.89 -7.16
N LYS A 321 -2.39 10.18 -7.38
CA LYS A 321 -3.58 10.25 -6.50
C LYS A 321 -3.27 9.88 -5.06
N THR A 322 -2.46 8.85 -4.83
CA THR A 322 -2.04 8.45 -3.47
C THR A 322 -1.22 9.57 -2.80
N VAL A 323 -0.31 10.22 -3.53
CA VAL A 323 0.44 11.40 -3.05
C VAL A 323 -0.49 12.58 -2.76
N GLN A 324 -1.48 12.86 -3.60
CA GLN A 324 -2.46 13.92 -3.36
C GLN A 324 -3.28 13.70 -2.08
N ILE A 325 -3.69 12.45 -1.79
CA ILE A 325 -4.42 12.08 -0.56
C ILE A 325 -3.50 12.16 0.66
N ALA A 326 -2.23 11.76 0.52
CA ALA A 326 -1.22 11.80 1.57
C ALA A 326 -0.80 13.23 1.95
N PHE A 327 -0.85 14.17 1.01
CA PHE A 327 -0.34 15.55 1.18
C PHE A 327 -1.32 16.61 0.61
N PRO A 328 -2.56 16.72 1.13
CA PRO A 328 -3.60 17.61 0.57
C PRO A 328 -3.25 19.11 0.66
N GLU A 329 -2.35 19.47 1.58
CA GLU A 329 -1.80 20.81 1.79
C GLU A 329 -0.47 21.04 1.05
N GLY A 330 0.06 20.00 0.40
CA GLY A 330 1.37 20.00 -0.27
C GLY A 330 2.50 19.39 0.56
N LEU A 331 3.59 19.05 -0.11
CA LEU A 331 4.78 18.46 0.52
C LEU A 331 5.47 19.41 1.52
N ALA A 332 5.28 20.73 1.34
CA ALA A 332 5.90 21.75 2.17
C ALA A 332 5.36 21.82 3.61
N LEU A 333 4.05 21.55 3.81
CA LEU A 333 3.31 21.88 5.04
C LEU A 333 3.02 20.68 5.96
N THR A 334 3.29 19.46 5.49
CA THR A 334 3.06 18.23 6.26
C THR A 334 3.97 18.10 7.48
N SER A 335 3.49 17.49 8.57
CA SER A 335 4.33 17.11 9.72
C SER A 335 5.31 15.98 9.36
N ASN A 336 4.92 15.04 8.50
CA ASN A 336 5.76 13.95 8.02
C ASN A 336 6.79 14.42 6.97
N GLN A 337 7.79 15.18 7.42
CA GLN A 337 8.81 15.81 6.57
C GLN A 337 9.77 14.79 5.93
N ALA A 338 10.05 13.68 6.60
CA ALA A 338 10.96 12.66 6.09
C ALA A 338 10.36 11.88 4.91
N LEU A 339 9.09 11.44 5.00
CA LEU A 339 8.39 10.87 3.84
C LEU A 339 8.22 11.91 2.74
N ALA A 340 7.92 13.17 3.07
CA ALA A 340 7.83 14.24 2.07
C ALA A 340 9.16 14.46 1.33
N LYS A 341 10.31 14.31 2.01
CA LYS A 341 11.64 14.34 1.38
C LYS A 341 11.83 13.15 0.44
N LYS A 342 11.54 11.92 0.89
CA LYS A 342 11.63 10.72 0.04
C LYS A 342 10.74 10.83 -1.19
N ILE A 343 9.47 11.20 -1.03
CA ILE A 343 8.50 11.38 -2.11
C ILE A 343 8.87 12.55 -3.03
N ASN A 344 9.38 13.67 -2.51
CA ASN A 344 9.90 14.74 -3.37
C ASN A 344 11.02 14.20 -4.27
N GLN A 345 12.01 13.52 -3.70
CA GLN A 345 13.19 13.04 -4.44
C GLN A 345 12.86 11.86 -5.37
N PHE A 346 11.86 11.05 -5.03
CA PHE A 346 11.43 9.90 -5.85
C PHE A 346 10.96 10.33 -7.25
N ARG A 347 10.46 11.56 -7.42
CA ARG A 347 10.10 12.09 -8.76
C ARG A 347 11.26 12.10 -9.76
N TYR A 348 12.49 12.27 -9.27
CA TYR A 348 13.70 12.26 -10.09
C TYR A 348 14.08 10.84 -10.48
N VAL A 349 13.83 9.87 -9.59
CA VAL A 349 14.01 8.43 -9.87
C VAL A 349 12.96 7.95 -10.89
N ILE A 350 11.70 8.38 -10.76
CA ILE A 350 10.66 8.12 -11.76
C ILE A 350 11.07 8.70 -13.12
N SER A 351 11.47 9.98 -13.16
CA SER A 351 11.94 10.62 -14.39
C SER A 351 13.13 9.88 -15.03
N ALA A 352 14.11 9.44 -14.23
CA ALA A 352 15.26 8.67 -14.69
C ALA A 352 14.88 7.28 -15.22
N GLN A 353 13.93 6.58 -14.58
CA GLN A 353 13.38 5.34 -15.11
C GLN A 353 12.62 5.58 -16.42
N GLN A 354 11.85 6.66 -16.53
CA GLN A 354 11.06 6.96 -17.72
C GLN A 354 11.95 7.25 -18.94
N ILE A 355 13.05 8.00 -18.80
CA ILE A 355 14.01 8.16 -19.91
C ILE A 355 14.71 6.84 -20.26
N GLN A 356 14.99 5.98 -19.26
CA GLN A 356 15.55 4.66 -19.56
C GLN A 356 14.54 3.75 -20.26
N PHE A 357 13.26 3.78 -19.90
CA PHE A 357 12.23 3.02 -20.61
C PHE A 357 12.22 3.39 -22.10
N ILE A 358 12.35 4.68 -22.44
CA ILE A 358 12.47 5.12 -23.84
C ILE A 358 13.74 4.52 -24.47
N ARG A 359 14.90 4.62 -23.79
CA ARG A 359 16.16 4.07 -24.31
C ARG A 359 16.11 2.54 -24.51
N ASP A 360 15.64 1.80 -23.52
CA ASP A 360 15.57 0.33 -23.52
C ASP A 360 14.63 -0.24 -24.60
N ASN A 361 13.61 0.52 -25.04
CA ASN A 361 12.55 0.02 -25.92
C ASN A 361 12.47 0.70 -27.30
N TYR A 362 13.05 1.89 -27.48
CA TYR A 362 12.91 2.70 -28.70
C TYR A 362 14.23 3.22 -29.26
N LEU A 363 15.32 3.27 -28.48
CA LEU A 363 16.61 3.74 -28.99
C LEU A 363 17.32 2.63 -29.78
N GLN A 364 17.69 2.95 -31.03
CA GLN A 364 18.46 2.08 -31.91
C GLN A 364 19.91 2.60 -32.05
N PRO A 365 20.86 1.79 -32.58
CA PRO A 365 22.18 2.28 -32.94
C PRO A 365 22.11 3.53 -33.82
N CYS A 366 23.00 4.50 -33.58
CA CYS A 366 23.05 5.81 -34.26
C CYS A 366 21.82 6.72 -34.07
N MET A 367 20.80 6.30 -33.31
CA MET A 367 19.63 7.10 -32.96
C MET A 367 19.92 8.05 -31.78
N LYS A 368 19.19 9.15 -31.67
CA LYS A 368 19.24 10.06 -30.51
C LYS A 368 18.06 9.87 -29.56
N ASP A 369 18.22 10.29 -28.31
CA ASP A 369 17.16 10.27 -27.27
C ASP A 369 15.85 10.92 -27.77
N GLY A 370 15.93 12.06 -28.46
CA GLY A 370 14.76 12.75 -29.01
C GLY A 370 14.03 11.97 -30.10
N THR A 371 14.76 11.31 -31.00
CA THR A 371 14.18 10.42 -32.02
C THR A 371 13.45 9.25 -31.36
N ALA A 372 14.07 8.61 -30.36
CA ALA A 372 13.48 7.51 -29.60
C ALA A 372 12.22 7.94 -28.83
N LEU A 373 12.23 9.14 -28.23
CA LEU A 373 11.02 9.75 -27.64
C LEU A 373 9.95 9.98 -28.71
N GLY A 374 10.35 10.44 -29.90
CA GLY A 374 9.45 10.62 -31.04
C GLY A 374 8.71 9.34 -31.40
N SER A 375 9.44 8.23 -31.60
CA SER A 375 8.88 6.90 -31.88
C SER A 375 7.93 6.43 -30.77
N TYR A 376 8.28 6.65 -29.50
CA TYR A 376 7.40 6.37 -28.37
C TYR A 376 6.10 7.19 -28.42
N LEU A 377 6.17 8.48 -28.73
CA LEU A 377 4.98 9.35 -28.83
C LEU A 377 4.09 8.99 -30.03
N ASN A 378 4.64 8.42 -31.10
CA ASN A 378 3.87 7.97 -32.26
C ASN A 378 2.89 6.83 -31.94
N ARG A 379 3.16 6.02 -30.89
CA ARG A 379 2.25 4.96 -30.43
C ARG A 379 1.08 5.48 -29.56
N LEU A 380 1.10 6.75 -29.15
CA LEU A 380 0.13 7.33 -28.22
C LEU A 380 -0.94 8.14 -28.97
N ASP A 381 -2.17 8.13 -28.44
CA ASP A 381 -3.19 9.13 -28.81
C ASP A 381 -2.60 10.54 -28.54
N LYS A 382 -2.74 11.46 -29.50
CA LYS A 382 -2.30 12.86 -29.39
C LYS A 382 -2.86 13.59 -28.16
N LYS A 383 -3.94 13.10 -27.54
CA LYS A 383 -4.51 13.60 -26.28
C LYS A 383 -3.73 13.17 -25.04
N LYS A 384 -2.95 12.08 -25.11
CA LYS A 384 -2.12 11.58 -24.00
C LYS A 384 -0.85 12.40 -23.78
N TYR A 385 -0.45 13.28 -24.71
CA TYR A 385 0.77 14.08 -24.55
C TYR A 385 0.60 15.53 -25.00
N SER A 386 1.51 16.40 -24.53
CA SER A 386 1.53 17.83 -24.84
C SER A 386 2.94 18.32 -25.12
N LEU A 387 3.10 19.03 -26.23
CA LEU A 387 4.26 19.85 -26.57
C LEU A 387 4.03 21.34 -26.28
N LYS A 388 2.87 21.69 -25.69
CA LYS A 388 2.41 23.07 -25.48
C LYS A 388 2.72 23.60 -24.07
N GLU A 389 3.19 22.74 -23.17
CA GLU A 389 3.58 23.16 -21.82
C GLU A 389 4.88 23.99 -21.86
N SER A 390 4.93 25.05 -21.03
CA SER A 390 6.03 26.01 -21.11
C SER A 390 7.36 25.46 -20.61
N ALA A 391 8.35 25.37 -21.50
CA ALA A 391 9.73 25.01 -21.16
C ALA A 391 10.51 26.14 -20.43
N ARG A 392 9.89 27.31 -20.17
CA ARG A 392 10.57 28.52 -19.61
C ARG A 392 11.42 28.24 -18.35
N LEU A 393 10.92 27.37 -17.46
CA LEU A 393 11.63 27.06 -16.21
C LEU A 393 12.85 26.15 -16.40
N HIS A 394 13.02 25.56 -17.59
CA HIS A 394 14.14 24.70 -17.98
C HIS A 394 15.18 25.46 -18.83
N GLN A 395 15.12 26.81 -18.88
CA GLN A 395 16.11 27.65 -19.58
C GLN A 395 17.01 28.43 -18.60
N LYS A 396 17.38 27.84 -17.45
CA LYS A 396 18.12 28.56 -16.40
C LYS A 396 19.58 28.80 -16.80
N HIS A 397 20.05 30.02 -16.54
CA HIS A 397 21.44 30.47 -16.78
C HIS A 397 22.07 30.98 -15.47
N LYS A 398 23.40 31.06 -15.40
CA LYS A 398 24.15 31.50 -14.22
C LYS A 398 23.83 32.96 -13.89
N ILE A 399 23.49 33.24 -12.63
CA ILE A 399 23.07 34.58 -12.17
C ILE A 399 24.17 35.64 -12.37
N LYS A 400 25.44 35.29 -12.12
CA LYS A 400 26.56 36.24 -12.17
C LYS A 400 27.11 36.50 -13.58
N THR A 401 27.03 35.52 -14.49
CA THR A 401 27.75 35.56 -15.78
C THR A 401 26.85 35.41 -16.99
N GLY A 402 25.56 35.13 -16.83
CA GLY A 402 24.66 34.82 -17.93
C GLY A 402 24.96 33.50 -18.65
N GLN A 403 26.03 32.77 -18.31
CA GLN A 403 26.40 31.53 -19.00
C GLN A 403 25.35 30.42 -18.78
N ALA A 404 25.11 29.64 -19.83
CA ALA A 404 24.33 28.41 -19.74
C ALA A 404 25.08 27.33 -18.92
N PRO A 405 24.38 26.32 -18.35
CA PRO A 405 25.03 25.15 -17.77
C PRO A 405 25.67 24.25 -18.85
N LYS A 406 26.72 23.50 -18.50
CA LYS A 406 27.37 22.54 -19.40
C LYS A 406 26.34 21.55 -19.97
N GLY A 407 26.32 21.39 -21.30
CA GLY A 407 25.36 20.53 -22.01
C GLY A 407 24.02 21.19 -22.35
N TYR A 408 23.85 22.50 -22.11
CA TYR A 408 22.78 23.30 -22.70
C TYR A 408 23.17 23.75 -24.11
N VAL A 409 22.26 23.62 -25.07
CA VAL A 409 22.44 24.03 -26.46
C VAL A 409 21.16 24.73 -26.90
N GLU A 410 21.25 26.03 -27.22
CA GLU A 410 20.19 26.95 -27.65
C GLU A 410 18.93 27.04 -26.76
N THR A 411 18.16 25.96 -26.70
CA THR A 411 16.92 25.82 -25.92
C THR A 411 16.73 24.38 -25.47
N ASN A 412 16.18 24.19 -24.28
CA ASN A 412 15.63 22.90 -23.86
C ASN A 412 14.13 22.84 -24.27
N ILE A 413 13.68 21.79 -24.98
CA ILE A 413 12.26 21.56 -25.28
C ILE A 413 11.60 20.71 -24.18
N LYS A 414 10.27 20.83 -24.02
CA LYS A 414 9.49 20.10 -23.01
C LYS A 414 8.37 19.29 -23.64
N VAL A 415 8.29 18.02 -23.27
CA VAL A 415 7.19 17.10 -23.58
C VAL A 415 6.59 16.62 -22.27
N VAL A 416 5.26 16.51 -22.19
CA VAL A 416 4.59 15.92 -21.02
C VAL A 416 3.57 14.89 -21.46
N VAL A 417 3.57 13.71 -20.83
CA VAL A 417 2.63 12.60 -21.06
C VAL A 417 1.72 12.44 -19.84
N ASN A 418 0.39 12.44 -20.07
CA ASN A 418 -0.67 12.41 -19.07
C ASN A 418 -0.50 13.44 -17.92
N PHE A 419 0.13 14.58 -18.20
CA PHE A 419 0.63 15.60 -17.25
C PHE A 419 1.68 15.11 -16.22
N HIS A 420 1.69 13.83 -15.87
CA HIS A 420 2.58 13.24 -14.88
C HIS A 420 4.03 13.09 -15.35
N SER A 421 4.25 12.53 -16.54
CA SER A 421 5.57 12.12 -17.01
C SER A 421 6.17 13.23 -17.87
N GLU A 422 7.25 13.84 -17.43
CA GLU A 422 7.90 14.99 -18.06
C GLU A 422 9.20 14.56 -18.73
N PHE A 423 9.43 15.03 -19.95
CA PHE A 423 10.70 14.87 -20.66
C PHE A 423 11.23 16.24 -21.08
N ILE A 424 12.53 16.45 -20.85
CA ILE A 424 13.26 17.62 -21.34
C ILE A 424 14.37 17.11 -22.25
N LEU A 425 14.47 17.70 -23.44
CA LEU A 425 15.55 17.46 -24.40
C LEU A 425 16.30 18.77 -24.62
N ASN A 426 17.63 18.74 -24.72
CA ASN A 426 18.41 19.91 -25.16
C ASN A 426 18.35 20.08 -26.68
N GLY A 427 18.90 21.17 -27.23
CA GLY A 427 18.97 21.42 -28.68
C GLY A 427 19.80 20.39 -29.49
N ASN A 428 20.46 19.43 -28.83
CA ASN A 428 21.14 18.30 -29.46
C ASN A 428 20.32 17.00 -29.44
N ASP A 429 19.06 17.04 -28.98
CA ASP A 429 18.13 15.91 -28.82
C ASP A 429 18.59 14.86 -27.79
N ILE A 430 19.24 15.30 -26.71
CA ILE A 430 19.69 14.46 -25.58
C ILE A 430 18.80 14.72 -24.35
N PHE A 431 18.43 13.66 -23.61
CA PHE A 431 17.62 13.80 -22.38
C PHE A 431 18.36 14.61 -21.29
N VAL A 432 17.59 15.45 -20.61
CA VAL A 432 18.02 16.36 -19.55
C VAL A 432 17.21 16.04 -18.28
N ASN A 433 17.81 15.29 -17.35
CA ASN A 433 17.20 14.90 -16.06
C ASN A 433 18.14 15.22 -14.90
N GLU A 434 17.61 15.46 -13.70
CA GLU A 434 18.41 15.69 -12.49
C GLU A 434 19.41 14.57 -12.15
N ILE A 435 19.03 13.33 -12.45
CA ILE A 435 19.86 12.13 -12.34
C ILE A 435 19.66 11.29 -13.61
N ASP A 436 20.73 10.62 -14.07
CA ASP A 436 20.73 9.78 -15.27
C ASP A 436 21.58 8.52 -14.94
N MET A 437 21.21 7.36 -15.49
CA MET A 437 21.98 6.12 -15.28
C MET A 437 23.25 6.02 -16.13
N LEU A 438 23.50 7.04 -16.97
CA LEU A 438 24.62 7.11 -17.91
C LEU A 438 25.52 8.35 -17.72
N LYS A 439 25.27 9.22 -16.72
CA LYS A 439 26.02 10.48 -16.54
C LYS A 439 26.26 10.77 -15.06
N GLU A 440 27.50 11.08 -14.68
CA GLU A 440 27.81 11.55 -13.33
C GLU A 440 27.45 13.05 -13.13
N PRO A 441 27.30 13.55 -11.89
CA PRO A 441 26.88 14.93 -11.62
C PRO A 441 27.75 16.03 -12.25
N ASN A 442 29.04 15.77 -12.49
CA ASN A 442 29.99 16.67 -13.16
C ASN A 442 29.82 16.72 -14.70
N GLU A 443 29.18 15.71 -15.28
CA GLU A 443 28.85 15.62 -16.71
C GLU A 443 27.44 16.17 -16.99
N ASN A 444 26.54 16.04 -16.01
CA ASN A 444 25.11 16.30 -16.14
C ASN A 444 24.66 17.69 -15.65
N GLU A 445 25.47 18.76 -15.79
CA GLU A 445 25.14 20.08 -15.20
C GLU A 445 23.80 20.65 -15.72
N ASN A 446 23.51 20.58 -17.03
CA ASN A 446 22.20 20.98 -17.58
C ASN A 446 21.06 20.11 -17.00
N GLY A 447 21.29 18.82 -16.74
CA GLY A 447 20.32 17.94 -16.08
C GLY A 447 20.01 18.36 -14.65
N ILE A 448 21.03 18.60 -13.83
CA ILE A 448 20.88 19.06 -12.44
C ILE A 448 20.13 20.41 -12.35
N VAL A 449 20.39 21.29 -13.33
CA VAL A 449 19.87 22.67 -13.34
C VAL A 449 18.47 22.77 -13.99
N ASN A 450 18.23 22.07 -15.09
CA ASN A 450 17.07 22.21 -15.98
C ASN A 450 16.29 20.91 -16.21
N GLY A 451 16.59 19.86 -15.44
CA GLY A 451 16.05 18.52 -15.61
C GLY A 451 14.52 18.40 -15.61
N ALA A 452 14.07 17.27 -16.16
CA ALA A 452 12.68 16.83 -16.14
C ALA A 452 12.33 16.13 -14.83
N SER A 453 11.15 16.43 -14.28
CA SER A 453 10.71 15.81 -13.03
C SER A 453 9.24 15.37 -13.08
N PHE A 454 8.93 14.21 -12.49
CA PHE A 454 7.57 13.68 -12.46
C PHE A 454 6.60 14.56 -11.64
N ASN A 455 5.41 14.83 -12.18
CA ASN A 455 4.37 15.65 -11.54
C ASN A 455 3.33 14.79 -10.81
N TYR A 456 3.05 15.13 -9.54
CA TYR A 456 2.02 14.48 -8.74
C TYR A 456 0.63 15.14 -8.87
N ALA A 457 0.51 16.33 -9.46
CA ALA A 457 -0.78 16.90 -9.84
C ALA A 457 -1.34 16.29 -11.14
N ASP A 458 -2.66 16.41 -11.36
CA ASP A 458 -3.34 15.86 -12.55
C ASP A 458 -3.32 16.82 -13.76
N SER A 459 -3.04 18.11 -13.55
CA SER A 459 -3.07 19.15 -14.58
C SER A 459 -2.38 20.45 -14.13
N ASN A 460 -2.10 21.34 -15.09
CA ASN A 460 -1.54 22.67 -14.83
C ASN A 460 -2.60 23.64 -14.28
N ASP A 461 -2.96 23.47 -13.01
CA ASP A 461 -3.90 24.34 -12.30
C ASP A 461 -3.25 25.62 -11.70
N TYR A 462 -1.94 25.78 -11.89
CA TYR A 462 -1.18 26.92 -11.40
C TYR A 462 -1.56 28.22 -12.13
N ARG A 463 -1.83 29.28 -11.36
CA ARG A 463 -2.18 30.60 -11.89
C ARG A 463 -1.11 31.61 -11.51
N GLY A 464 -0.15 31.84 -12.41
CA GLY A 464 0.98 32.76 -12.18
C GLY A 464 0.61 34.23 -11.94
N ARG A 465 -0.59 34.68 -12.38
CA ARG A 465 -1.15 36.01 -12.04
C ARG A 465 -1.82 36.07 -10.66
N LYS A 466 -2.04 34.94 -9.99
CA LYS A 466 -2.63 34.88 -8.64
C LYS A 466 -1.50 34.81 -7.61
N SER A 467 -1.77 35.31 -6.40
CA SER A 467 -0.77 35.37 -5.33
C SER A 467 -0.28 33.98 -4.90
N LYS A 468 0.90 33.92 -4.26
CA LYS A 468 1.40 32.69 -3.64
C LYS A 468 0.37 32.06 -2.70
N LYS A 469 -0.26 32.88 -1.83
CA LYS A 469 -1.35 32.46 -0.93
C LYS A 469 -2.52 31.79 -1.67
N TRP A 470 -2.92 32.33 -2.83
CA TRP A 470 -3.99 31.72 -3.63
C TRP A 470 -3.56 30.36 -4.21
N ASN A 471 -2.36 30.27 -4.78
CA ASN A 471 -1.86 29.01 -5.36
C ASN A 471 -1.62 27.94 -4.28
N THR A 472 -1.07 28.30 -3.11
CA THR A 472 -0.93 27.39 -1.96
C THR A 472 -2.27 26.82 -1.47
N LYS A 473 -3.40 27.52 -1.67
CA LYS A 473 -4.73 26.99 -1.32
C LYS A 473 -5.34 26.16 -2.46
N ASN A 474 -5.28 26.65 -3.69
CA ASN A 474 -6.15 26.22 -4.80
C ASN A 474 -5.46 25.43 -5.93
N SER A 475 -4.13 25.35 -5.97
CA SER A 475 -3.39 24.65 -7.05
C SER A 475 -2.65 23.42 -6.49
N LYS A 476 -3.03 22.22 -6.94
CA LYS A 476 -2.32 20.97 -6.66
C LYS A 476 -0.91 21.03 -7.23
N HIS A 477 -0.76 21.51 -8.47
CA HIS A 477 0.53 21.61 -9.14
C HIS A 477 1.48 22.53 -8.37
N TYR A 478 0.97 23.64 -7.82
CA TYR A 478 1.77 24.49 -6.94
C TYR A 478 2.15 23.82 -5.63
N LYS A 479 1.20 23.14 -4.96
CA LYS A 479 1.40 22.47 -3.66
C LYS A 479 2.37 21.29 -3.71
N LEU A 480 2.31 20.50 -4.80
CA LEU A 480 2.99 19.21 -4.90
C LEU A 480 4.21 19.24 -5.81
N ASP A 481 4.24 20.10 -6.83
CA ASP A 481 5.28 20.04 -7.87
C ASP A 481 6.18 21.29 -7.87
N ILE A 482 5.61 22.49 -7.69
CA ILE A 482 6.37 23.76 -7.80
C ILE A 482 6.93 24.26 -6.45
N ASN A 483 6.12 24.32 -5.38
CA ASN A 483 6.50 24.95 -4.10
C ASN A 483 7.23 23.97 -3.17
N ILE A 484 8.38 23.48 -3.63
CA ILE A 484 9.23 22.55 -2.88
C ILE A 484 10.22 23.31 -1.98
N PRO A 485 10.24 23.09 -0.66
CA PRO A 485 11.26 23.66 0.21
C PRO A 485 12.64 23.03 -0.02
N LYS A 486 13.71 23.83 0.04
CA LYS A 486 15.11 23.38 -0.12
C LYS A 486 15.49 22.16 0.76
N LYS A 487 14.89 21.99 1.94
CA LYS A 487 15.12 20.83 2.82
C LYS A 487 14.63 19.49 2.27
N LEU A 488 13.75 19.48 1.27
CA LEU A 488 13.27 18.27 0.60
C LEU A 488 14.12 17.92 -0.64
N GLU A 489 14.96 18.85 -1.10
CA GLU A 489 15.81 18.67 -2.28
C GLU A 489 17.06 17.83 -1.98
N PRO A 490 17.64 17.15 -2.99
CA PRO A 490 18.95 16.52 -2.87
C PRO A 490 20.07 17.54 -2.66
N GLU A 491 21.04 17.24 -1.80
CA GLU A 491 22.07 18.22 -1.44
C GLU A 491 22.94 18.61 -2.66
N PHE A 492 23.37 17.64 -3.47
CA PHE A 492 24.16 17.86 -4.68
C PHE A 492 23.48 18.88 -5.61
N ARG A 493 22.17 18.72 -5.84
CA ARG A 493 21.37 19.63 -6.65
C ARG A 493 21.30 21.04 -6.06
N THR A 494 21.06 21.16 -4.75
CA THR A 494 20.99 22.50 -4.10
C THR A 494 22.32 23.26 -4.15
N LYS A 495 23.47 22.57 -4.15
CA LYS A 495 24.80 23.18 -4.28
C LYS A 495 25.02 23.80 -5.66
N VAL A 496 24.47 23.19 -6.72
CA VAL A 496 24.56 23.67 -8.11
C VAL A 496 23.49 24.74 -8.38
N ILE A 497 22.20 24.41 -8.21
CA ILE A 497 21.07 25.22 -8.72
C ILE A 497 21.00 26.62 -8.10
N LYS A 498 21.55 26.83 -6.89
CA LYS A 498 21.62 28.16 -6.24
C LYS A 498 22.38 29.22 -7.06
N LYS A 499 23.20 28.80 -8.03
CA LYS A 499 23.96 29.67 -8.94
C LYS A 499 23.15 30.10 -10.18
N TYR A 500 22.00 29.49 -10.41
CA TYR A 500 21.21 29.59 -11.65
C TYR A 500 19.84 30.22 -11.43
N LYS A 501 19.29 30.88 -12.45
CA LYS A 501 17.95 31.49 -12.42
C LYS A 501 17.25 31.28 -13.77
N ALA A 502 15.95 31.01 -13.72
CA ALA A 502 15.11 30.94 -14.92
C ALA A 502 14.76 32.34 -15.43
N PRO A 503 14.55 32.53 -16.74
CA PRO A 503 13.99 33.78 -17.26
C PRO A 503 12.63 34.09 -16.63
N SER A 504 12.38 35.36 -16.31
CA SER A 504 11.03 35.84 -16.01
C SER A 504 10.13 35.66 -17.23
N LEU A 505 8.79 35.75 -17.09
CA LEU A 505 7.92 35.68 -18.26
C LEU A 505 8.19 36.81 -19.25
N THR A 506 8.54 38.01 -18.78
CA THR A 506 8.93 39.15 -19.62
C THR A 506 10.24 38.84 -20.36
N ASN A 507 11.28 38.41 -19.64
CA ASN A 507 12.61 38.16 -20.21
C ASN A 507 12.59 36.96 -21.19
N TYR A 508 11.70 35.98 -20.98
CA TYR A 508 11.51 34.85 -21.89
C TYR A 508 10.91 35.26 -23.25
N ASN A 509 10.12 36.34 -23.27
CA ASN A 509 9.48 36.87 -24.48
C ASN A 509 10.25 38.03 -25.14
N LEU A 510 11.26 38.59 -24.46
CA LEU A 510 12.03 39.72 -24.96
C LEU A 510 13.01 39.29 -26.07
N LYS A 511 12.87 39.86 -27.26
CA LYS A 511 13.63 39.50 -28.47
C LYS A 511 15.13 39.77 -28.40
N ASN A 512 15.56 40.73 -27.56
CA ASN A 512 16.94 41.20 -27.48
C ASN A 512 17.51 41.05 -26.06
N HIS A 513 17.05 40.04 -25.30
CA HIS A 513 17.53 39.82 -23.94
C HIS A 513 18.97 39.26 -23.93
N PRO A 514 19.97 39.93 -23.31
CA PRO A 514 21.40 39.62 -23.49
C PRO A 514 21.85 38.22 -23.03
N ILE A 515 21.03 37.54 -22.22
CA ILE A 515 21.29 36.19 -21.69
C ILE A 515 20.43 35.08 -22.34
N TYR A 516 19.25 35.42 -22.86
CA TYR A 516 18.22 34.42 -23.19
C TYR A 516 17.74 34.50 -24.65
N ALA A 517 17.99 35.60 -25.33
CA ALA A 517 17.70 35.74 -26.75
C ALA A 517 18.91 35.33 -27.59
N ASN A 518 18.66 34.96 -28.84
CA ASN A 518 19.68 34.72 -29.86
C ASN A 518 19.15 35.23 -31.20
N ASN A 519 20.00 35.80 -32.07
CA ASN A 519 19.63 36.24 -33.42
C ASN A 519 18.33 37.08 -33.52
N ASN A 520 18.13 38.05 -32.61
CA ASN A 520 16.91 38.87 -32.48
C ASN A 520 15.59 38.08 -32.24
N GLN A 521 15.71 36.82 -31.82
CA GLN A 521 14.61 35.96 -31.41
C GLN A 521 14.61 35.78 -29.89
N SER A 522 13.44 35.88 -29.27
CA SER A 522 13.28 35.61 -27.84
C SER A 522 13.41 34.12 -27.55
N ALA A 523 13.80 33.78 -26.31
CA ALA A 523 13.84 32.39 -25.84
C ALA A 523 12.54 31.62 -26.12
N HIS A 524 11.38 32.29 -25.99
CA HIS A 524 10.09 31.70 -26.34
C HIS A 524 9.97 31.34 -27.83
N HIS A 525 10.45 32.21 -28.72
CA HIS A 525 10.40 31.98 -30.16
C HIS A 525 11.35 30.85 -30.58
N ILE A 526 12.60 30.87 -30.09
CA ILE A 526 13.59 29.81 -30.32
C ILE A 526 13.03 28.46 -29.86
N ASN A 527 12.46 28.42 -28.65
CA ASN A 527 11.83 27.22 -28.10
C ASN A 527 10.64 26.72 -28.95
N LYS A 528 9.82 27.64 -29.48
CA LYS A 528 8.70 27.29 -30.38
C LYS A 528 9.19 26.69 -31.69
N LEU A 529 10.28 27.22 -32.28
CA LEU A 529 10.89 26.67 -33.49
C LEU A 529 11.46 25.27 -33.24
N ALA A 530 12.16 25.06 -32.12
CA ALA A 530 12.69 23.74 -31.75
C ALA A 530 11.58 22.70 -31.53
N VAL A 531 10.46 23.08 -30.90
CA VAL A 531 9.28 22.20 -30.75
C VAL A 531 8.65 21.85 -32.10
N LEU A 532 8.53 22.81 -33.03
CA LEU A 532 8.00 22.55 -34.38
C LEU A 532 8.93 21.64 -35.19
N LYS A 533 10.26 21.80 -35.05
CA LYS A 533 11.26 20.90 -35.65
C LYS A 533 11.07 19.48 -35.15
N PHE A 534 11.08 19.28 -33.83
CA PHE A 534 10.85 17.98 -33.18
C PHE A 534 9.53 17.33 -33.62
N GLU A 535 8.43 18.11 -33.68
CA GLU A 535 7.13 17.59 -34.11
C GLU A 535 7.13 17.15 -35.58
N LYS A 536 7.82 17.89 -36.47
CA LYS A 536 7.96 17.55 -37.89
C LYS A 536 8.81 16.29 -38.10
N GLU A 537 10.01 16.26 -37.51
CA GLU A 537 10.97 15.15 -37.69
C GLU A 537 10.39 13.82 -37.22
N ARG A 538 9.66 13.83 -36.10
CA ARG A 538 8.93 12.66 -35.58
C ARG A 538 7.85 12.13 -36.54
N VAL A 539 7.15 13.01 -37.27
CA VAL A 539 6.09 12.60 -38.21
C VAL A 539 6.67 11.98 -39.48
N GLN A 540 7.88 12.37 -39.88
CA GLN A 540 8.60 11.83 -41.04
C GLN A 540 9.26 10.45 -40.79
N GLN A 541 9.07 9.87 -39.60
CA GLN A 541 9.59 8.57 -39.19
C GLN A 541 8.51 7.46 -39.13
N ASN A 542 7.29 7.80 -39.58
CA ASN A 542 6.19 6.88 -39.88
C ASN A 542 6.01 6.78 -41.40
#